data_AF-A0A1Z2TLL7-F1
#
_entry.id   AF-A0A1Z2TLL7-F1
#
_cell.length_a   1.000
_cell.length_b   1.000
_cell.length_c   1.000
_cell.angle_alpha   90.00
_cell.angle_beta   90.00
_cell.angle_gamma   90.00
#
_symmetry.space_group_name_H-M   'P 1'
#
loop_
_entity.id
_entity.type
_entity.pdbx_description
1 polymer ?
#
loop_
_entity_poly.entity_id
_entity_poly.type
_entity_poly.pdbx_seq_one_letter_code
_entity_poly.pdbx_strand_id
1 'polypeptide(L)'
;MERAQSSLEYLLMIAAVLVLVLLVVKVLYGVANSATEVGCDNVVISYVNYDAGGPEVNDRDALNSEYVIIENRGCEAVNLEGWKLKDDANHVYVFPSLILEPGASVKVHTGSGTDTDSDLYWGRGAPVWNNGGDVAYLYDASGKLVDKCSWTGDEGGAVSCH
;
A
#
# COMPACT_ATOMS: atom_id res chain seq x y z
N MET A 1 -24.19 61.06 -26.79
CA MET A 1 -25.29 60.18 -26.33
C MET A 1 -24.64 58.99 -25.63
N GLU A 2 -24.38 59.11 -24.34
CA GLU A 2 -23.92 58.00 -23.52
C GLU A 2 -25.09 57.02 -23.36
N ARG A 3 -24.99 55.84 -23.98
CA ARG A 3 -25.97 54.77 -23.73
C ARG A 3 -25.70 54.27 -22.31
N ALA A 4 -26.60 54.60 -21.39
CA ALA A 4 -26.62 53.97 -20.07
C ALA A 4 -26.79 52.46 -20.24
N GLN A 5 -25.83 51.68 -19.75
CA GLN A 5 -25.96 50.22 -19.70
C GLN A 5 -27.16 49.85 -18.84
N SER A 6 -27.91 48.83 -19.27
CA SER A 6 -29.09 48.39 -18.52
C SER A 6 -28.66 47.80 -17.16
N SER A 7 -29.52 47.93 -16.15
CA SER A 7 -29.26 47.37 -14.82
C SER A 7 -28.97 45.86 -14.85
N LEU A 8 -29.51 45.15 -15.84
CA LEU A 8 -29.28 43.73 -16.05
C LEU A 8 -27.88 43.42 -16.59
N GLU A 9 -27.36 44.24 -17.51
CA GLU A 9 -25.98 44.10 -17.99
C GLU A 9 -24.96 44.38 -16.88
N TYR A 10 -25.25 45.37 -16.02
CA TYR A 10 -24.42 45.68 -14.85
C TYR A 10 -24.42 44.52 -13.84
N LEU A 11 -25.57 43.88 -13.62
CA LEU A 11 -25.68 42.71 -12.73
C LEU A 11 -24.90 41.50 -13.27
N LEU A 12 -24.99 41.25 -14.58
CA LEU A 12 -24.26 40.16 -15.24
C LEU A 12 -22.75 40.38 -15.21
N MET A 13 -22.28 41.61 -15.37
CA MET A 13 -20.85 41.95 -15.23
C MET A 13 -20.35 41.70 -13.81
N ILE A 14 -21.11 42.09 -12.78
CA ILE A 14 -20.73 41.83 -11.37
C ILE A 14 -20.67 40.32 -11.10
N ALA A 15 -21.65 39.55 -11.56
CA ALA A 15 -21.66 38.09 -11.37
C ALA A 15 -20.46 37.41 -12.03
N ALA A 16 -20.08 37.81 -13.24
CA ALA A 16 -18.92 37.26 -13.94
C ALA A 16 -17.61 37.56 -13.20
N VAL A 17 -17.45 38.77 -12.67
CA VAL A 17 -16.27 39.15 -11.87
C VAL A 17 -16.21 38.36 -10.57
N LEU A 18 -17.33 38.18 -9.86
CA LEU A 18 -17.37 37.39 -8.63
C LEU A 18 -17.02 35.91 -8.87
N VAL A 19 -17.50 35.31 -9.96
CA VAL A 19 -17.14 33.94 -10.34
C VAL A 19 -15.65 33.82 -10.65
N LEU A 20 -15.08 34.78 -11.39
CA LEU A 20 -13.64 34.83 -11.66
C LEU A 20 -12.81 34.99 -10.38
N VAL A 21 -13.20 35.88 -9.47
CA VAL A 21 -12.51 36.07 -8.18
C VAL A 21 -12.56 34.79 -7.34
N LEU A 22 -13.71 34.11 -7.27
CA LEU A 22 -13.84 32.84 -6.55
C LEU A 22 -12.98 31.71 -7.14
N LEU A 23 -12.86 31.65 -8.48
CA LEU A 23 -12.00 30.69 -9.16
C LEU A 23 -10.52 30.99 -8.89
N VAL A 24 -10.10 32.25 -8.96
CA VAL A 24 -8.72 32.68 -8.68
C VAL A 24 -8.37 32.41 -7.21
N VAL A 25 -9.27 32.70 -6.26
CA VAL A 25 -9.06 32.42 -4.83
C VAL A 25 -8.91 30.91 -4.57
N LYS A 26 -9.72 30.06 -5.22
CA LYS A 26 -9.57 28.59 -5.14
C LYS A 26 -8.23 28.11 -5.67
N VAL A 27 -7.77 28.66 -6.79
CA VAL A 27 -6.47 28.32 -7.38
C VAL A 27 -5.34 28.78 -6.46
N LEU A 28 -5.39 30.01 -5.94
CA LEU A 28 -4.36 30.54 -5.04
C LEU A 28 -4.30 29.78 -3.70
N TYR A 29 -5.44 29.37 -3.13
CA TYR A 29 -5.48 28.50 -1.95
C TYR A 29 -4.96 27.08 -2.25
N GLY A 30 -5.24 26.53 -3.43
CA GLY A 30 -4.84 25.17 -3.80
C GLY A 30 -3.34 24.99 -4.02
N VAL A 31 -2.63 26.04 -4.42
CA VAL A 31 -1.18 25.98 -4.74
C VAL A 31 -0.30 26.07 -3.47
N ALA A 32 -0.82 26.58 -2.34
CA ALA A 32 -0.02 26.82 -1.14
C ALA A 32 0.22 25.58 -0.24
N ASN A 33 -0.42 24.44 -0.52
CA ASN A 33 -0.47 23.31 0.42
C ASN A 33 0.30 22.04 -0.01
N SER A 34 1.20 22.13 -0.98
CA SER A 34 2.08 20.99 -1.30
C SER A 34 3.32 21.01 -0.40
N ALA A 35 3.13 20.65 0.87
CA ALA A 35 4.24 20.25 1.72
C ALA A 35 4.74 18.88 1.24
N THR A 36 6.01 18.77 0.89
CA THR A 36 6.69 17.49 0.74
C THR A 36 6.76 16.86 2.13
N GLU A 37 5.83 15.95 2.43
CA GLU A 37 5.93 15.12 3.63
C GLU A 37 7.24 14.33 3.51
N VAL A 38 8.16 14.54 4.46
CA VAL A 38 9.24 13.58 4.70
C VAL A 38 8.51 12.34 5.22
N GLY A 39 8.17 11.45 4.28
CA GLY A 39 7.14 10.42 4.42
C GLY A 39 7.52 9.36 5.43
N CYS A 40 7.24 9.67 6.69
CA CYS A 40 7.27 8.80 7.85
C CYS A 40 6.04 7.85 7.90
N ASP A 41 5.43 7.49 6.77
CA ASP A 41 4.08 6.91 6.79
C ASP A 41 3.98 5.56 6.05
N ASN A 42 5.12 4.96 5.68
CA ASN A 42 5.10 3.82 4.76
C ASN A 42 5.31 2.50 5.49
N VAL A 43 4.20 1.77 5.64
CA VAL A 43 4.25 0.31 5.79
C VAL A 43 4.54 -0.29 4.42
N VAL A 44 5.56 -1.12 4.32
CA VAL A 44 6.06 -1.67 3.05
C VAL A 44 6.15 -3.19 3.11
N ILE A 45 6.16 -3.81 1.93
CA ILE A 45 6.64 -5.18 1.77
C ILE A 45 8.16 -5.08 1.68
N SER A 46 8.91 -5.41 2.74
CA SER A 46 10.36 -5.23 2.74
C SER A 46 11.10 -6.40 2.08
N TYR A 47 10.56 -7.61 2.19
CA TYR A 47 11.22 -8.82 1.72
C TYR A 47 10.21 -9.92 1.38
N VAL A 48 10.52 -10.72 0.36
CA VAL A 48 9.77 -11.93 0.00
C VAL A 48 10.74 -13.10 -0.16
N ASN A 49 10.52 -14.19 0.58
CA ASN A 49 11.12 -15.50 0.30
C ASN A 49 10.08 -16.37 -0.39
N TYR A 50 10.26 -16.57 -1.69
CA TYR A 50 9.29 -17.28 -2.53
C TYR A 50 9.69 -18.75 -2.77
N ASP A 51 10.99 -19.04 -2.87
CA ASP A 51 11.49 -20.42 -3.00
C ASP A 51 11.57 -21.09 -1.62
N ALA A 52 10.59 -21.94 -1.31
CA ALA A 52 10.38 -22.46 0.03
C ALA A 52 11.34 -23.62 0.33
N GLY A 53 12.35 -23.34 1.15
CA GLY A 53 13.39 -24.33 1.49
C GLY A 53 14.51 -24.41 0.45
N GLY A 54 14.39 -23.69 -0.66
CA GLY A 54 15.40 -23.57 -1.71
C GLY A 54 15.24 -24.60 -2.83
N PRO A 55 16.14 -24.56 -3.84
CA PRO A 55 15.92 -25.18 -5.15
C PRO A 55 15.85 -26.71 -5.15
N GLU A 56 16.31 -27.35 -4.07
CA GLU A 56 16.32 -28.81 -3.92
C GLU A 56 15.14 -29.33 -3.07
N VAL A 57 14.25 -28.44 -2.62
CA VAL A 57 13.09 -28.74 -1.78
C VAL A 57 11.81 -28.46 -2.56
N ASN A 58 10.81 -29.32 -2.39
CA ASN A 58 9.49 -29.02 -2.91
C ASN A 58 8.80 -28.03 -1.97
N ASP A 59 8.38 -26.87 -2.49
CA ASP A 59 7.77 -25.82 -1.67
C ASP A 59 6.59 -26.31 -0.82
N ARG A 60 5.83 -27.30 -1.32
CA ARG A 60 4.69 -27.88 -0.58
C ARG A 60 5.11 -28.55 0.73
N ASP A 61 6.34 -29.00 0.85
CA ASP A 61 6.91 -29.64 2.03
C ASP A 61 7.55 -28.63 3.00
N ALA A 62 7.71 -27.37 2.57
CA ALA A 62 8.40 -26.32 3.31
C ALA A 62 7.61 -24.99 3.33
N LEU A 63 6.28 -25.04 3.42
CA LEU A 63 5.40 -23.85 3.34
C LEU A 63 5.69 -22.75 4.37
N ASN A 64 6.30 -23.06 5.51
CA ASN A 64 6.72 -22.04 6.48
C ASN A 64 8.05 -21.37 6.11
N SER A 65 8.78 -21.90 5.13
CA SER A 65 9.92 -21.23 4.51
C SER A 65 9.51 -20.31 3.37
N GLU A 66 8.27 -20.36 2.90
CA GLU A 66 7.71 -19.35 1.98
C GLU A 66 7.04 -18.24 2.82
N TYR A 67 7.51 -17.00 2.70
CA TYR A 67 7.03 -15.90 3.54
C TYR A 67 7.24 -14.51 2.94
N VAL A 68 6.46 -13.55 3.46
CA VAL A 68 6.61 -12.11 3.19
C VAL A 68 6.87 -11.38 4.50
N ILE A 69 7.77 -10.40 4.48
CA ILE A 69 8.02 -9.51 5.61
C ILE A 69 7.37 -8.16 5.31
N ILE A 70 6.52 -7.72 6.24
CA ILE A 70 5.92 -6.38 6.25
C ILE A 70 6.66 -5.55 7.29
N GLU A 71 7.12 -4.36 6.92
CA GLU A 71 7.88 -3.47 7.78
C GLU A 71 7.18 -2.11 7.87
N ASN A 72 7.05 -1.56 9.08
CA ASN A 72 6.64 -0.19 9.27
C ASN A 72 7.88 0.71 9.24
N ARG A 73 8.18 1.29 8.08
CA ARG A 73 9.25 2.30 7.93
C ARG A 73 8.78 3.71 8.29
N GLY A 74 7.55 3.81 8.77
CA GLY A 74 6.99 5.04 9.27
C GLY A 74 7.44 5.41 10.68
N CYS A 75 6.93 6.55 11.15
CA CYS A 75 7.24 7.14 12.45
C CYS A 75 6.05 7.05 13.43
N GLU A 76 4.92 6.49 12.99
CA GLU A 76 3.75 6.20 13.82
C GLU A 76 3.43 4.71 13.82
N ALA A 77 2.85 4.21 14.91
CA ALA A 77 2.38 2.83 15.00
C ALA A 77 1.15 2.63 14.13
N VAL A 78 1.07 1.48 13.44
CA VAL A 78 -0.04 1.17 12.53
C VAL A 78 -0.74 -0.10 12.97
N ASN A 79 -2.06 -0.06 13.16
CA ASN A 79 -2.85 -1.28 13.32
C ASN A 79 -3.15 -1.89 11.94
N LEU A 80 -2.69 -3.13 11.73
CA LEU A 80 -2.89 -3.88 10.49
C LEU A 80 -4.25 -4.57 10.39
N GLU A 81 -5.14 -4.43 11.38
CA GLU A 81 -6.46 -5.07 11.35
C GLU A 81 -7.19 -4.83 10.02
N GLY A 82 -7.54 -5.91 9.31
CA GLY A 82 -8.29 -5.83 8.05
C GLY A 82 -7.47 -5.42 6.82
N TRP A 83 -6.17 -5.15 6.98
CA TRP A 83 -5.23 -5.02 5.85
C TRP A 83 -5.16 -6.33 5.09
N LYS A 84 -4.68 -6.27 3.84
CA LYS A 84 -4.63 -7.43 2.95
C LYS A 84 -3.29 -7.57 2.27
N LEU A 85 -2.70 -8.76 2.35
CA LEU A 85 -1.59 -9.20 1.52
C LEU A 85 -2.13 -10.13 0.44
N LYS A 86 -1.75 -9.88 -0.82
CA LYS A 86 -2.28 -10.59 -1.99
C LYS A 86 -1.19 -10.93 -3.00
N ASP A 87 -1.34 -12.04 -3.71
CA ASP A 87 -0.59 -12.32 -4.94
C ASP A 87 -1.36 -11.89 -6.21
N ASP A 88 -0.75 -12.07 -7.37
CA ASP A 88 -1.38 -11.76 -8.67
C ASP A 88 -2.55 -12.71 -8.98
N ALA A 89 -2.54 -13.93 -8.43
CA ALA A 89 -3.60 -14.93 -8.58
C ALA A 89 -4.80 -14.72 -7.63
N ASN A 90 -4.83 -13.66 -6.83
CA ASN A 90 -5.88 -13.31 -5.86
C ASN A 90 -6.03 -14.27 -4.66
N HIS A 91 -4.99 -14.96 -4.25
CA HIS A 91 -4.89 -15.44 -2.87
C HIS A 91 -4.84 -14.23 -1.94
N VAL A 92 -5.68 -14.22 -0.89
CA VAL A 92 -5.77 -13.10 0.06
C VAL A 92 -5.51 -13.57 1.49
N TYR A 93 -4.53 -12.94 2.13
CA TYR A 93 -4.35 -12.97 3.57
C TYR A 93 -4.97 -11.70 4.16
N VAL A 94 -5.77 -11.85 5.23
CA VAL A 94 -6.35 -10.71 5.95
C VAL A 94 -5.66 -10.66 7.31
N PHE A 95 -5.02 -9.53 7.60
CA PHE A 95 -4.29 -9.37 8.85
C PHE A 95 -5.26 -9.33 10.05
N PRO A 96 -4.92 -10.02 11.15
CA PRO A 96 -5.62 -9.85 12.42
C PRO A 96 -5.30 -8.46 13.01
N SER A 97 -5.91 -8.13 14.14
CA SER A 97 -5.50 -6.96 14.92
C SER A 97 -4.06 -7.14 15.41
N LEU A 98 -3.14 -6.40 14.82
CA LEU A 98 -1.72 -6.35 15.19
C LEU A 98 -1.23 -4.92 15.04
N ILE A 99 -0.62 -4.39 16.10
CA ILE A 99 0.00 -3.07 16.08
C ILE A 99 1.45 -3.24 15.66
N LEU A 100 1.81 -2.67 14.51
CA LEU A 100 3.17 -2.65 14.00
C LEU A 100 3.81 -1.29 14.35
N GLU A 101 4.69 -1.29 15.33
CA GLU A 101 5.42 -0.11 15.80
C GLU A 101 6.39 0.44 14.74
N PRO A 102 6.78 1.72 14.80
CA PRO A 102 7.85 2.28 13.96
C PRO A 102 9.13 1.44 13.98
N GLY A 103 9.62 1.08 12.80
CA GLY A 103 10.80 0.24 12.60
C GLY A 103 10.60 -1.25 12.92
N ALA A 104 9.39 -1.67 13.32
CA ALA A 104 9.08 -3.08 13.53
C ALA A 104 8.68 -3.78 12.22
N SER A 105 8.79 -5.11 12.22
CA SER A 105 8.37 -5.95 11.12
C SER A 105 7.59 -7.17 11.61
N VAL A 106 6.66 -7.64 10.78
CA VAL A 106 5.96 -8.90 10.96
C VAL A 106 6.17 -9.79 9.74
N LYS A 107 6.40 -11.07 9.96
CA LYS A 107 6.54 -12.07 8.90
C LYS A 107 5.23 -12.83 8.74
N VAL A 108 4.77 -12.97 7.50
CA VAL A 108 3.60 -13.77 7.14
C VAL A 108 4.08 -15.02 6.40
N HIS A 109 4.01 -16.16 7.07
CA HIS A 109 4.30 -17.48 6.51
C HIS A 109 3.10 -18.01 5.73
N THR A 110 3.34 -18.70 4.62
CA THR A 110 2.25 -19.33 3.86
C THR A 110 1.60 -20.50 4.61
N GLY A 111 2.41 -21.32 5.29
CA GLY A 111 1.94 -22.51 5.97
C GLY A 111 1.21 -22.24 7.30
N SER A 112 1.14 -23.27 8.13
CA SER A 112 0.43 -23.24 9.41
C SER A 112 1.38 -23.09 10.60
N GLY A 113 0.89 -22.45 11.66
CA GLY A 113 1.61 -22.26 12.92
C GLY A 113 0.70 -21.57 13.94
N THR A 114 1.32 -21.06 14.99
CA THR A 114 0.64 -20.24 16.02
C THR A 114 1.11 -18.82 15.87
N ASP A 115 0.18 -17.89 15.66
CA ASP A 115 0.48 -16.47 15.52
C ASP A 115 1.16 -15.89 16.78
N THR A 116 2.12 -14.99 16.53
CA THR A 116 2.80 -14.16 17.51
C THR A 116 2.82 -12.70 17.02
N ASP A 117 3.38 -11.79 17.80
CA ASP A 117 3.53 -10.39 17.39
C ASP A 117 4.52 -10.20 16.23
N SER A 118 5.36 -11.20 15.92
CA SER A 118 6.39 -11.13 14.86
C SER A 118 6.19 -12.13 13.73
N ASP A 119 5.40 -13.19 13.94
CA ASP A 119 5.22 -14.28 12.98
C ASP A 119 3.74 -14.64 12.91
N LEU A 120 3.17 -14.48 11.72
CA LEU A 120 1.79 -14.80 11.38
C LEU A 120 1.74 -15.96 10.38
N TYR A 121 0.68 -16.75 10.41
CA TYR A 121 0.54 -17.94 9.58
C TYR A 121 -0.75 -17.91 8.78
N TRP A 122 -0.64 -17.97 7.45
CA TRP A 122 -1.79 -17.96 6.54
C TRP A 122 -2.57 -19.27 6.57
N GLY A 123 -1.96 -20.37 7.03
CA GLY A 123 -2.61 -21.66 7.18
C GLY A 123 -2.97 -22.32 5.85
N ARG A 124 -2.28 -21.97 4.76
CA ARG A 124 -2.50 -22.61 3.45
C ARG A 124 -1.82 -23.97 3.40
N GLY A 125 -2.40 -24.89 2.61
CA GLY A 125 -1.84 -26.20 2.29
C GLY A 125 -1.14 -26.26 0.92
N ALA A 126 -0.80 -25.11 0.36
CA ALA A 126 -0.12 -24.96 -0.93
C ALA A 126 0.73 -23.68 -0.93
N PRO A 127 1.76 -23.59 -1.78
CA PRO A 127 2.53 -22.36 -2.01
C PRO A 127 1.66 -21.25 -2.60
N VAL A 128 2.01 -20.00 -2.30
CA VAL A 128 1.38 -18.78 -2.85
C VAL A 128 2.28 -18.13 -3.87
N TRP A 129 3.56 -17.96 -3.54
CA TRP A 129 4.49 -17.05 -4.20
C TRP A 129 5.25 -17.81 -5.27
N ASN A 130 5.01 -17.47 -6.54
CA ASN A 130 5.53 -18.28 -7.64
C ASN A 130 7.05 -18.11 -7.84
N ASN A 131 7.81 -19.22 -7.84
CA ASN A 131 9.27 -19.21 -8.08
C ASN A 131 9.68 -18.67 -9.45
N GLY A 132 8.79 -18.75 -10.45
CA GLY A 132 9.02 -18.23 -11.80
C GLY A 132 8.64 -16.75 -12.00
N GLY A 133 8.36 -16.04 -10.92
CA GLY A 133 7.93 -14.64 -10.93
C GLY A 133 6.48 -14.44 -10.47
N ASP A 134 6.27 -13.39 -9.69
CA ASP A 134 4.97 -13.01 -9.11
C ASP A 134 4.98 -11.53 -8.69
N VAL A 135 3.85 -11.07 -8.16
CA VAL A 135 3.72 -9.77 -7.50
C VAL A 135 2.97 -9.92 -6.18
N ALA A 136 3.61 -9.52 -5.08
CA ALA A 136 2.95 -9.31 -3.80
C ALA A 136 2.40 -7.89 -3.71
N TYR A 137 1.15 -7.75 -3.26
CA TYR A 137 0.44 -6.49 -3.07
C TYR A 137 -0.01 -6.33 -1.62
N LEU A 138 0.22 -5.16 -1.06
CA LEU A 138 -0.25 -4.78 0.28
C LEU A 138 -1.31 -3.68 0.17
N TYR A 139 -2.48 -3.95 0.70
CA TYR A 139 -3.59 -3.01 0.78
C TYR A 139 -3.92 -2.69 2.23
N ASP A 140 -4.28 -1.44 2.50
CA ASP A 140 -4.81 -1.06 3.81
C ASP A 140 -6.25 -1.55 4.01
N ALA A 141 -6.77 -1.37 5.22
CA ALA A 141 -8.13 -1.76 5.59
C ALA A 141 -9.23 -1.07 4.75
N SER A 142 -8.95 0.10 4.15
CA SER A 142 -9.87 0.81 3.27
C SER A 142 -9.85 0.27 1.82
N GLY A 143 -8.89 -0.58 1.50
CA GLY A 143 -8.66 -1.14 0.17
C GLY A 143 -7.77 -0.28 -0.73
N LYS A 144 -7.07 0.72 -0.18
CA LYS A 144 -6.06 1.48 -0.92
C LYS A 144 -4.78 0.64 -1.01
N LEU A 145 -4.18 0.61 -2.21
CA LEU A 145 -2.87 0.00 -2.40
C LEU A 145 -1.82 0.83 -1.67
N VAL A 146 -1.09 0.19 -0.75
CA VAL A 146 -0.02 0.81 0.04
C VAL A 146 1.32 0.53 -0.62
N ASP A 147 1.59 -0.74 -0.96
CA ASP A 147 2.85 -1.14 -1.57
C ASP A 147 2.69 -2.38 -2.46
N LYS A 148 3.68 -2.63 -3.31
CA LYS A 148 3.80 -3.88 -4.08
C LYS A 148 5.27 -4.23 -4.32
N CYS A 149 5.55 -5.52 -4.40
CA CYS A 149 6.87 -6.04 -4.74
C CYS A 149 6.76 -7.16 -5.77
N SER A 150 7.56 -7.09 -6.83
CA SER A 150 7.55 -8.06 -7.93
C SER A 150 8.93 -8.67 -8.12
N TRP A 151 8.97 -9.93 -8.57
CA TRP A 151 10.20 -10.64 -8.91
C TRP A 151 10.01 -11.48 -10.17
N THR A 152 11.11 -12.00 -10.69
CA THR A 152 11.15 -12.76 -11.94
C THR A 152 11.58 -14.22 -11.75
N GLY A 153 12.13 -14.57 -10.59
CA GLY A 153 12.70 -15.88 -10.29
C GLY A 153 14.21 -15.93 -10.49
N ASP A 154 14.78 -14.94 -11.17
CA ASP A 154 16.23 -14.85 -11.40
C ASP A 154 17.01 -14.39 -10.14
N GLU A 155 16.30 -13.99 -9.08
CA GLU A 155 16.89 -13.46 -7.84
C GLU A 155 17.38 -14.56 -6.87
N GLY A 156 17.20 -15.84 -7.21
CA GLY A 156 17.70 -16.96 -6.41
C GLY A 156 16.82 -17.31 -5.23
N GLY A 157 15.50 -17.12 -5.36
CA GLY A 157 14.50 -17.62 -4.41
C GLY A 157 13.94 -16.59 -3.44
N ALA A 158 14.50 -15.38 -3.44
CA ALA A 158 14.03 -14.28 -2.61
C ALA A 158 14.38 -12.91 -3.19
N VAL A 159 13.64 -11.89 -2.78
CA VAL A 159 13.85 -10.50 -3.20
C VAL A 159 13.76 -9.53 -2.02
N SER A 160 14.72 -8.60 -1.95
CA SER A 160 14.63 -7.41 -1.09
C SER A 160 13.93 -6.32 -1.89
N CYS A 161 12.78 -5.88 -1.41
CA CYS A 161 11.90 -4.96 -2.15
C CYS A 161 12.27 -3.49 -1.91
N HIS A 162 12.78 -3.19 -0.70
CA HIS A 162 13.21 -1.85 -0.29
C HIS A 162 14.36 -1.89 0.71
#